data_AF-A0A2E6BRI4-F1
#
_entry.id   AF-A0A2E6BRI4-F1
#
_cell.length_a   1.000
_cell.length_b   1.000
_cell.length_c   1.000
_cell.angle_alpha   90.00
_cell.angle_beta   90.00
_cell.angle_gamma   90.00
#
_symmetry.space_group_name_H-M   'P 1'
#
loop_
_entity.id
_entity.type
_entity.pdbx_description
1 polymer ?
#
loop_
_entity_poly.entity_id
_entity_poly.type
_entity_poly.pdbx_seq_one_letter_code
_entity_poly.pdbx_strand_id
1 'polypeptide(L)'
;MSPLAPVLNQTVQGKAYEYACVQSIVELVSGIRNVRIIHNSSLVVAQQAWELLGEELQETMKKSSRAGIESLIQLEPKIIEDGNDDLELSLQEDRRGQEGDVRDVLIIRRSIEWEIGVSVKHNHSAVKHSRLSPTIDFGKEWLGLPCSQSYFDEIKPIFVRLQEMKSINLRWSDMADKEQAVYIPLLSAFMSELVRLTNDNPGIVPARLLEYLLGRKDFYKIISNDSSRFTTLQCFNLHGTLNMASSTQQPSLRVRGVEMPSKIYHLDYKDVRGAPSLTTVQLVMDNNWAVTFRIHNASTMVEASLKFDIQLTGVPSSMFSNSVSW
;
A
#
# COMPACT_ATOMS: atom_id res chain seq x y z
N MET A 1 -24.25 -2.00 -33.52
CA MET A 1 -23.72 -1.37 -32.30
C MET A 1 -23.62 -2.46 -31.24
N SER A 2 -22.43 -3.04 -31.05
CA SER A 2 -22.22 -3.97 -29.92
C SER A 2 -22.40 -3.19 -28.61
N PRO A 3 -23.11 -3.73 -27.62
CA PRO A 3 -23.16 -3.10 -26.32
C PRO A 3 -21.73 -3.06 -25.77
N LEU A 4 -21.24 -1.86 -25.44
CA LEU A 4 -20.00 -1.68 -24.68
C LEU A 4 -20.13 -2.53 -23.41
N ALA A 5 -19.25 -3.52 -23.25
CA ALA A 5 -19.16 -4.31 -22.03
C ALA A 5 -19.02 -3.35 -20.84
N PRO A 6 -19.71 -3.58 -19.72
CA PRO A 6 -19.60 -2.71 -18.55
C PRO A 6 -18.14 -2.66 -18.11
N VAL A 7 -17.61 -1.45 -17.90
CA VAL A 7 -16.28 -1.25 -17.32
C VAL A 7 -16.31 -1.86 -15.92
N LEU A 8 -15.67 -3.02 -15.75
CA LEU A 8 -15.56 -3.70 -14.47
C LEU A 8 -14.83 -2.81 -13.48
N ASN A 9 -15.40 -2.64 -12.28
CA ASN A 9 -14.83 -1.82 -11.22
C ASN A 9 -13.42 -2.31 -10.84
N GLN A 10 -12.50 -1.39 -10.59
CA GLN A 10 -11.12 -1.63 -10.18
C GLN A 10 -11.00 -2.64 -9.02
N THR A 11 -11.94 -2.62 -8.07
CA THR A 11 -11.98 -3.58 -6.97
C THR A 11 -12.14 -5.02 -7.46
N VAL A 12 -13.03 -5.26 -8.43
CA VAL A 12 -13.27 -6.60 -9.00
C VAL A 12 -12.02 -7.08 -9.72
N GLN A 13 -11.40 -6.23 -10.55
CA GLN A 13 -10.18 -6.59 -11.26
C GLN A 13 -9.01 -6.87 -10.29
N GLY A 14 -8.89 -6.10 -9.20
CA GLY A 14 -7.91 -6.35 -8.15
C GLY A 14 -8.09 -7.73 -7.51
N LYS A 15 -9.32 -8.07 -7.09
CA LYS A 15 -9.63 -9.38 -6.48
C LYS A 15 -9.46 -10.54 -7.46
N ALA A 16 -9.83 -10.37 -8.73
CA ALA A 16 -9.56 -11.36 -9.75
C ALA A 16 -8.06 -11.58 -9.97
N TYR A 17 -7.25 -10.52 -9.91
CA TYR A 17 -5.80 -10.63 -10.06
C TYR A 17 -5.13 -11.30 -8.84
N GLU A 18 -5.63 -11.07 -7.62
CA GLU A 18 -5.25 -11.84 -6.42
C GLU A 18 -5.46 -13.35 -6.65
N TYR A 19 -6.62 -13.74 -7.19
CA TYR A 19 -6.91 -15.14 -7.53
C TYR A 19 -5.96 -15.69 -8.61
N ALA A 20 -5.68 -14.91 -9.66
CA ALA A 20 -4.76 -15.31 -10.73
C ALA A 20 -3.34 -15.59 -10.21
N CYS A 21 -2.85 -14.79 -9.25
CA CYS A 21 -1.58 -15.04 -8.57
C CYS A 21 -1.59 -16.37 -7.78
N VAL A 22 -2.67 -16.67 -7.06
CA VAL A 22 -2.80 -17.97 -6.34
C VAL A 22 -2.77 -19.12 -7.34
N GLN A 23 -3.53 -19.04 -8.44
CA GLN A 23 -3.53 -20.08 -9.48
C GLN A 23 -2.14 -20.26 -10.10
N SER A 24 -1.44 -19.17 -10.40
CA SER A 24 -0.07 -19.22 -10.92
C SER A 24 0.90 -19.95 -9.98
N ILE A 25 0.80 -19.72 -8.66
CA ILE A 25 1.61 -20.46 -7.67
C ILE A 25 1.26 -21.95 -7.72
N VAL A 26 -0.03 -22.30 -7.73
CA VAL A 26 -0.49 -23.70 -7.79
C VAL A 26 0.06 -24.38 -9.04
N GLU A 27 -0.09 -23.77 -10.22
CA GLU A 27 0.37 -24.33 -11.49
C GLU A 27 1.89 -24.54 -11.52
N LEU A 28 2.67 -23.60 -10.97
CA LEU A 28 4.13 -23.66 -10.98
C LEU A 28 4.71 -24.61 -9.93
N VAL A 29 4.01 -24.83 -8.81
CA VAL A 29 4.59 -25.50 -7.62
C VAL A 29 4.02 -26.90 -7.38
N SER A 30 2.78 -27.19 -7.79
CA SER A 30 2.12 -28.47 -7.47
C SER A 30 2.79 -29.70 -8.08
N GLY A 31 3.60 -29.53 -9.14
CA GLY A 31 4.43 -30.61 -9.71
C GLY A 31 5.71 -30.89 -8.91
N ILE A 32 6.06 -30.04 -7.94
CA ILE A 32 7.29 -30.11 -7.15
C ILE A 32 6.99 -30.52 -5.71
N ARG A 33 5.93 -29.96 -5.11
CA ARG A 33 5.53 -30.24 -3.72
C ARG A 33 4.02 -30.09 -3.54
N ASN A 34 3.50 -30.54 -2.40
CA ASN A 34 2.08 -30.35 -2.08
C ASN A 34 1.76 -28.86 -1.82
N VAL A 35 0.68 -28.37 -2.44
CA VAL A 35 0.15 -27.01 -2.27
C VAL A 35 -1.26 -27.10 -1.73
N ARG A 36 -1.53 -26.40 -0.64
CA ARG A 36 -2.84 -26.37 0.02
C ARG A 36 -3.43 -24.96 0.00
N ILE A 37 -4.55 -24.78 -0.68
CA ILE A 37 -5.27 -23.50 -0.65
C ILE A 37 -6.19 -23.48 0.58
N ILE A 38 -6.08 -22.45 1.41
CA ILE A 38 -6.95 -22.24 2.56
C ILE A 38 -8.26 -21.61 2.07
N HIS A 39 -9.36 -22.35 2.25
CA HIS A 39 -10.68 -21.89 1.84
C HIS A 39 -11.27 -20.91 2.87
N ASN A 40 -11.40 -19.65 2.49
CA ASN A 40 -12.01 -18.59 3.30
C ASN A 40 -12.88 -17.67 2.44
N SER A 41 -13.54 -16.69 3.06
CA SER A 41 -14.42 -15.76 2.35
C SER A 41 -13.68 -14.92 1.30
N SER A 42 -12.43 -14.53 1.55
CA SER A 42 -11.62 -13.78 0.60
C SER A 42 -11.33 -14.57 -0.67
N LEU A 43 -11.05 -15.88 -0.55
CA LEU A 43 -10.88 -16.76 -1.69
C LEU A 43 -12.15 -16.86 -2.53
N VAL A 44 -13.30 -17.03 -1.88
CA VAL A 44 -14.60 -17.10 -2.57
C VAL A 44 -14.87 -15.80 -3.35
N VAL A 45 -14.63 -14.63 -2.73
CA VAL A 45 -14.79 -13.33 -3.39
C VAL A 45 -13.85 -13.17 -4.57
N ALA A 46 -12.58 -13.55 -4.41
CA ALA A 46 -11.57 -13.47 -5.47
C ALA A 46 -11.89 -14.38 -6.65
N GLN A 47 -12.36 -15.61 -6.38
CA GLN A 47 -12.81 -16.54 -7.41
C GLN A 47 -14.06 -16.02 -8.15
N GLN A 48 -15.05 -15.49 -7.45
CA GLN A 48 -16.23 -14.89 -8.09
C GLN A 48 -15.84 -13.70 -8.96
N ALA A 49 -14.92 -12.85 -8.48
CA ALA A 49 -14.39 -11.74 -9.25
C ALA A 49 -13.68 -12.21 -10.54
N TRP A 50 -12.94 -13.31 -10.46
CA TRP A 50 -12.30 -13.96 -11.61
C TRP A 50 -13.32 -14.47 -12.64
N GLU A 51 -14.36 -15.17 -12.18
CA GLU A 51 -15.42 -15.73 -13.03
C GLU A 51 -16.25 -14.67 -13.76
N LEU A 52 -16.27 -13.42 -13.25
CA LEU A 52 -16.93 -12.28 -13.90
C LEU A 52 -16.11 -11.67 -15.05
N LEU A 53 -14.82 -12.03 -15.18
CA LEU A 53 -13.96 -11.47 -16.22
C LEU A 53 -14.20 -12.16 -17.56
N GLY A 54 -14.08 -11.39 -18.65
CA GLY A 54 -14.01 -11.94 -20.00
C GLY A 54 -12.70 -12.68 -20.24
N GLU A 55 -12.72 -13.66 -21.16
CA GLU A 55 -11.58 -14.54 -21.47
C GLU A 55 -10.29 -13.76 -21.80
N GLU A 56 -10.38 -12.67 -22.56
CA GLU A 56 -9.21 -11.86 -22.93
C GLU A 56 -8.50 -11.25 -21.70
N LEU A 57 -9.27 -10.79 -20.72
CA LEU A 57 -8.72 -10.21 -19.49
C LEU A 57 -8.19 -11.30 -18.56
N GLN A 58 -8.85 -12.46 -18.50
CA GLN A 58 -8.33 -13.61 -17.78
C GLN A 58 -6.98 -14.06 -18.36
N GLU A 59 -6.85 -14.18 -19.67
CA GLU A 59 -5.59 -14.56 -20.32
C GLU A 59 -4.48 -13.52 -20.08
N THR A 60 -4.83 -12.23 -20.13
CA THR A 60 -3.93 -11.14 -19.74
C THR A 60 -3.44 -11.29 -18.30
N MET A 61 -4.37 -11.49 -17.35
CA MET A 61 -4.04 -11.65 -15.94
C MET A 61 -3.24 -12.93 -15.65
N LYS A 62 -3.49 -14.04 -16.35
CA LYS A 62 -2.69 -15.27 -16.24
C LYS A 62 -1.24 -15.04 -16.65
N LYS A 63 -1.01 -14.44 -17.82
CA LYS A 63 0.35 -14.14 -18.30
C LYS A 63 1.09 -13.23 -17.34
N SER A 64 0.43 -12.15 -16.91
CA SER A 64 1.00 -11.17 -15.98
C SER A 64 1.32 -11.76 -14.61
N SER A 65 0.37 -12.49 -14.01
CA SER A 65 0.57 -13.11 -12.70
C SER A 65 1.63 -14.19 -12.76
N ARG A 66 1.64 -15.04 -13.79
CA ARG A 66 2.68 -16.06 -13.99
C ARG A 66 4.08 -15.45 -14.03
N ALA A 67 4.31 -14.40 -14.83
CA ALA A 67 5.61 -13.74 -14.93
C ALA A 67 6.07 -13.17 -13.57
N GLY A 68 5.14 -12.58 -12.80
CA GLY A 68 5.41 -12.09 -11.45
C GLY A 68 5.76 -13.22 -10.46
N ILE A 69 5.03 -14.33 -10.49
CA ILE A 69 5.26 -15.48 -9.61
C ILE A 69 6.55 -16.24 -9.96
N GLU A 70 6.88 -16.41 -11.24
CA GLU A 70 8.17 -16.97 -11.65
C GLU A 70 9.34 -16.13 -11.11
N SER A 71 9.23 -14.80 -11.18
CA SER A 71 10.21 -13.89 -10.59
C SER A 71 10.27 -13.99 -9.06
N LEU A 72 9.13 -14.17 -8.39
CA LEU A 72 9.06 -14.36 -6.95
C LEU A 72 9.77 -15.66 -6.52
N ILE A 73 9.52 -16.77 -7.21
CA ILE A 73 10.15 -18.07 -6.91
C ILE A 73 11.68 -17.99 -7.01
N GLN A 74 12.20 -17.22 -7.96
CA GLN A 74 13.65 -17.00 -8.07
C GLN A 74 14.24 -16.28 -6.84
N LEU A 75 13.46 -15.43 -6.19
CA LEU A 75 13.89 -14.72 -4.98
C LEU A 75 13.62 -15.49 -3.70
N GLU A 76 12.68 -16.42 -3.71
CA GLU A 76 12.22 -17.18 -2.55
C GLU A 76 12.27 -18.69 -2.82
N PRO A 77 13.48 -19.30 -2.83
CA PRO A 77 13.65 -20.72 -3.16
C PRO A 77 12.91 -21.66 -2.19
N LYS A 78 12.54 -21.20 -0.99
CA LYS A 78 11.72 -21.96 -0.03
C LYS A 78 10.32 -22.29 -0.54
N ILE A 79 9.81 -21.58 -1.56
CA ILE A 79 8.52 -21.88 -2.20
C ILE A 79 8.57 -23.25 -2.88
N ILE A 80 9.66 -23.56 -3.58
CA ILE A 80 9.82 -24.79 -4.36
C ILE A 80 10.73 -25.83 -3.70
N GLU A 81 11.27 -25.53 -2.52
CA GLU A 81 12.05 -26.49 -1.75
C GLU A 81 11.21 -27.72 -1.42
N ASP A 82 11.61 -28.88 -1.96
CA ASP A 82 10.97 -30.15 -1.64
C ASP A 82 11.05 -30.43 -0.14
N GLY A 83 9.92 -30.84 0.43
CA GLY A 83 9.75 -31.03 1.86
C GLY A 83 8.47 -31.77 2.17
N ASN A 84 8.45 -32.48 3.29
CA ASN A 84 7.31 -33.27 3.75
C ASN A 84 6.16 -32.40 4.33
N ASP A 85 6.12 -31.12 4.01
CA ASP A 85 5.13 -30.15 4.50
C ASP A 85 4.34 -29.51 3.35
N ASP A 86 3.18 -28.96 3.69
CA ASP A 86 2.33 -28.26 2.74
C ASP A 86 2.83 -26.83 2.55
N LEU A 87 2.82 -26.36 1.30
CA LEU A 87 2.83 -24.93 1.01
C LEU A 87 1.39 -24.42 1.10
N GLU A 88 1.06 -23.72 2.19
CA GLU A 88 -0.27 -23.14 2.38
C GLU A 88 -0.40 -21.78 1.68
N LEU A 89 -1.46 -21.61 0.90
CA LEU A 89 -1.82 -20.34 0.25
C LEU A 89 -3.11 -19.80 0.86
N SER A 90 -3.11 -18.57 1.35
CA SER A 90 -4.29 -17.93 1.92
C SER A 90 -4.44 -16.50 1.40
N LEU A 91 -5.65 -16.14 0.97
CA LEU A 91 -6.00 -14.74 0.70
C LEU A 91 -6.42 -14.06 2.00
N GLN A 92 -5.92 -12.86 2.25
CA GLN A 92 -6.25 -12.12 3.46
C GLN A 92 -7.61 -11.41 3.35
N GLU A 93 -8.23 -11.19 4.50
CA GLU A 93 -9.41 -10.35 4.63
C GLU A 93 -9.01 -8.87 4.56
N ASP A 94 -9.82 -8.04 3.89
CA ASP A 94 -9.57 -6.60 3.77
C ASP A 94 -9.40 -5.89 5.13
N ARG A 95 -9.98 -6.44 6.20
CA ARG A 95 -9.82 -5.95 7.57
C ARG A 95 -8.35 -5.93 8.01
N ARG A 96 -7.54 -6.91 7.61
CA ARG A 96 -6.11 -6.99 7.96
C ARG A 96 -5.30 -5.85 7.34
N GLY A 97 -5.68 -5.43 6.12
CA GLY A 97 -5.17 -4.21 5.49
C GLY A 97 -5.42 -2.95 6.31
N GLN A 98 -6.59 -2.86 6.97
CA GLN A 98 -6.90 -1.74 7.86
C GLN A 98 -5.98 -1.73 9.10
N GLU A 99 -5.69 -2.91 9.64
CA GLU A 99 -4.79 -3.15 10.78
C GLU A 99 -3.29 -2.97 10.45
N GLY A 100 -2.94 -2.75 9.17
CA GLY A 100 -1.57 -2.43 8.72
C GLY A 100 -0.82 -3.60 8.06
N ASP A 101 -1.49 -4.72 7.79
CA ASP A 101 -0.96 -5.81 7.00
C ASP A 101 -1.46 -5.72 5.54
N VAL A 102 -0.61 -5.24 4.64
CA VAL A 102 -0.95 -4.97 3.23
C VAL A 102 -0.83 -6.20 2.32
N ARG A 103 -0.52 -7.36 2.88
CA ARG A 103 -0.30 -8.61 2.13
C ARG A 103 -1.66 -9.17 1.73
N ASP A 104 -1.89 -9.28 0.43
CA ASP A 104 -3.14 -9.79 -0.14
C ASP A 104 -3.13 -11.34 -0.19
N VAL A 105 -1.98 -11.93 -0.60
CA VAL A 105 -1.72 -13.37 -0.59
C VAL A 105 -0.67 -13.71 0.47
N LEU A 106 -0.91 -14.71 1.30
CA LEU A 106 0.08 -15.31 2.19
C LEU A 106 0.55 -16.66 1.64
N ILE A 107 1.86 -16.88 1.71
CA ILE A 107 2.52 -18.13 1.33
C ILE A 107 3.23 -18.64 2.59
N ILE A 108 2.78 -19.78 3.11
CA ILE A 108 3.14 -20.23 4.45
C ILE A 108 3.68 -21.66 4.40
N ARG A 109 4.74 -21.91 5.16
CA ARG A 109 5.24 -23.25 5.51
C ARG A 109 5.35 -23.36 7.02
N ARG A 110 4.32 -23.96 7.63
CA ARG A 110 4.19 -24.02 9.10
C ARG A 110 5.29 -24.85 9.76
N SER A 111 5.79 -25.89 9.08
CA SER A 111 6.78 -26.81 9.63
C SER A 111 8.13 -26.14 9.96
N ILE A 112 8.43 -25.03 9.29
CA ILE A 112 9.68 -24.27 9.42
C ILE A 112 9.43 -22.82 9.85
N GLU A 113 8.24 -22.51 10.36
CA GLU A 113 7.84 -21.16 10.79
C GLU A 113 8.12 -20.07 9.73
N TRP A 114 7.95 -20.42 8.45
CA TRP A 114 8.22 -19.51 7.35
C TRP A 114 6.92 -18.99 6.74
N GLU A 115 6.83 -17.67 6.61
CA GLU A 115 5.70 -16.96 6.01
C GLU A 115 6.22 -15.77 5.24
N ILE A 116 5.78 -15.63 3.99
CA ILE A 116 5.91 -14.39 3.22
C ILE A 116 4.53 -13.97 2.73
N GLY A 117 4.41 -12.70 2.34
CA GLY A 117 3.20 -12.27 1.65
C GLY A 117 3.46 -11.44 0.42
N VAL A 118 2.43 -11.39 -0.41
CA VAL A 118 2.41 -10.70 -1.68
C VAL A 118 1.26 -9.69 -1.65
N SER A 119 1.57 -8.42 -1.84
CA SER A 119 0.56 -7.42 -2.18
C SER A 119 0.40 -7.36 -3.69
N VAL A 120 -0.83 -7.53 -4.17
CA VAL A 120 -1.16 -7.64 -5.58
C VAL A 120 -1.86 -6.37 -6.02
N LYS A 121 -1.43 -5.80 -7.15
CA LYS A 121 -1.99 -4.57 -7.71
C LYS A 121 -2.17 -4.71 -9.21
N HIS A 122 -3.34 -4.31 -9.71
CA HIS A 122 -3.67 -4.37 -11.13
C HIS A 122 -3.78 -2.94 -11.69
N ASN A 123 -2.82 -2.49 -12.50
CA ASN A 123 -2.80 -1.15 -13.11
C ASN A 123 -2.87 0.03 -12.11
N HIS A 124 -2.51 -0.17 -10.82
CA HIS A 124 -2.44 0.91 -9.83
C HIS A 124 -1.29 0.70 -8.83
N SER A 125 -0.78 1.78 -8.22
CA SER A 125 0.36 1.75 -7.29
C SER A 125 0.13 2.48 -5.96
N ALA A 126 -1.11 2.90 -5.70
CA ALA A 126 -1.45 3.71 -4.52
C ALA A 126 -1.11 3.03 -3.18
N VAL A 127 -0.71 3.85 -2.20
CA VAL A 127 -0.48 3.46 -0.80
C VAL A 127 -1.74 3.69 0.05
N LYS A 128 -1.66 3.47 1.37
CA LYS A 128 -2.78 3.58 2.30
C LYS A 128 -3.48 4.95 2.24
N HIS A 129 -4.81 4.93 2.16
CA HIS A 129 -5.65 6.13 2.15
C HIS A 129 -5.86 6.68 3.57
N SER A 130 -4.99 7.59 3.98
CA SER A 130 -5.06 8.19 5.32
C SER A 130 -6.00 9.40 5.37
N ARG A 131 -6.54 9.71 6.54
CA ARG A 131 -7.52 10.78 6.73
C ARG A 131 -7.20 11.64 7.95
N LEU A 132 -7.59 12.90 7.88
CA LEU A 132 -7.66 13.81 9.02
C LEU A 132 -9.13 14.14 9.32
N SER A 133 -9.51 14.11 10.59
CA SER A 133 -10.85 14.49 11.06
C SER A 133 -10.82 14.78 12.57
N PRO A 134 -11.87 15.37 13.15
CA PRO A 134 -11.94 15.62 14.60
C PRO A 134 -11.91 14.35 15.44
N THR A 135 -12.28 13.19 14.87
CA THR A 135 -12.39 11.92 15.59
C THR A 135 -11.24 10.96 15.28
N ILE A 136 -10.35 11.31 14.36
CA ILE A 136 -9.19 10.49 13.99
C ILE A 136 -7.96 11.11 14.62
N ASP A 137 -7.38 10.39 15.57
CA ASP A 137 -6.08 10.71 16.17
C ASP A 137 -4.99 10.07 15.31
N PHE A 138 -4.44 10.83 14.37
CA PHE A 138 -3.45 10.29 13.44
C PHE A 138 -2.19 9.83 14.17
N GLY A 139 -1.78 10.52 15.24
CA GLY A 139 -0.63 10.12 16.03
C GLY A 139 -0.87 8.75 16.65
N LYS A 140 -2.03 8.53 17.27
CA LYS A 140 -2.39 7.25 17.87
C LYS A 140 -2.54 6.15 16.81
N GLU A 141 -3.27 6.41 15.73
CA GLU A 141 -3.58 5.39 14.72
C GLU A 141 -2.36 5.03 13.87
N TRP A 142 -1.55 6.01 13.49
CA TRP A 142 -0.44 5.81 12.56
C TRP A 142 0.85 5.47 13.32
N LEU A 143 1.09 6.15 14.44
CA LEU A 143 2.38 6.11 15.15
C LEU A 143 2.28 5.39 16.50
N GLY A 144 1.08 5.08 16.99
CA GLY A 144 0.88 4.58 18.36
C GLY A 144 1.18 5.64 19.43
N LEU A 145 1.19 6.93 19.08
CA LEU A 145 1.56 8.06 19.94
C LEU A 145 0.47 9.13 19.82
N PRO A 146 -0.42 9.31 20.82
CA PRO A 146 -1.57 10.19 20.68
C PRO A 146 -1.18 11.62 20.35
N CYS A 147 -1.96 12.26 19.47
CA CYS A 147 -1.79 13.69 19.20
C CYS A 147 -2.05 14.52 20.46
N SER A 148 -1.36 15.66 20.55
CA SER A 148 -1.55 16.64 21.61
C SER A 148 -2.93 17.28 21.58
N GLN A 149 -3.39 17.79 22.74
CA GLN A 149 -4.61 18.59 22.81
C GLN A 149 -4.51 19.86 21.94
N SER A 150 -3.32 20.47 21.86
CA SER A 150 -3.04 21.63 21.00
C SER A 150 -3.40 21.34 19.55
N TYR A 151 -3.03 20.17 19.02
CA TYR A 151 -3.40 19.77 17.66
C TYR A 151 -4.92 19.75 17.47
N PHE A 152 -5.65 19.13 18.40
CA PHE A 152 -7.11 19.07 18.33
C PHE A 152 -7.76 20.45 18.43
N ASP A 153 -7.23 21.32 19.28
CA ASP A 153 -7.71 22.69 19.43
C ASP A 153 -7.46 23.53 18.16
N GLU A 154 -6.31 23.34 17.51
CA GLU A 154 -5.94 24.00 16.24
C GLU A 154 -6.85 23.57 15.07
N ILE A 155 -7.16 22.28 14.94
CA ILE A 155 -7.99 21.79 13.82
C ILE A 155 -9.50 21.97 14.06
N LYS A 156 -9.94 22.10 15.31
CA LYS A 156 -11.36 22.22 15.68
C LYS A 156 -12.12 23.31 14.90
N PRO A 157 -11.67 24.58 14.84
CA PRO A 157 -12.39 25.61 14.08
C PRO A 157 -12.52 25.28 12.60
N ILE A 158 -11.52 24.62 11.99
CA ILE A 158 -11.54 24.20 10.60
C ILE A 158 -12.69 23.21 10.37
N PHE A 159 -12.78 22.18 11.23
CA PHE A 159 -13.79 21.14 11.08
C PHE A 159 -15.20 21.58 11.49
N VAL A 160 -15.34 22.52 12.43
CA VAL A 160 -16.64 23.16 12.72
C VAL A 160 -17.17 23.85 11.46
N ARG A 161 -16.33 24.65 10.79
CA ARG A 161 -16.70 25.29 9.52
C ARG A 161 -17.06 24.25 8.45
N LEU A 162 -16.30 23.16 8.32
CA LEU A 162 -16.62 22.11 7.35
C LEU A 162 -17.98 21.44 7.64
N GLN A 163 -18.36 21.29 8.90
CA GLN A 163 -19.68 20.77 9.27
C GLN A 163 -20.81 21.74 8.88
N GLU A 164 -20.62 23.04 9.10
CA GLU A 164 -21.58 24.08 8.66
C GLU A 164 -21.76 24.03 7.13
N MET A 165 -20.66 24.00 6.39
CA MET A 165 -20.66 23.97 4.92
C MET A 165 -21.25 22.67 4.37
N LYS A 166 -21.01 21.55 5.07
CA LYS A 166 -21.68 20.27 4.78
C LYS A 166 -23.18 20.34 5.02
N SER A 167 -23.64 20.99 6.10
CA SER A 167 -25.06 21.09 6.46
C SER A 167 -25.89 21.84 5.43
N ILE A 168 -25.27 22.80 4.71
CA ILE A 168 -25.89 23.53 3.61
C ILE A 168 -25.66 22.89 2.23
N ASN A 169 -25.10 21.67 2.19
CA ASN A 169 -24.76 20.95 0.96
C ASN A 169 -23.89 21.78 0.00
N LEU A 170 -22.85 22.45 0.52
CA LEU A 170 -21.92 23.19 -0.31
C LEU A 170 -21.02 22.23 -1.10
N ARG A 171 -20.69 22.57 -2.35
CA ARG A 171 -19.65 21.86 -3.13
C ARG A 171 -18.27 22.43 -2.83
N TRP A 172 -17.24 21.60 -2.91
CA TRP A 172 -15.86 22.07 -2.81
C TRP A 172 -15.47 23.07 -3.91
N SER A 173 -16.14 23.04 -5.07
CA SER A 173 -15.93 24.03 -6.15
C SER A 173 -16.40 25.42 -5.76
N ASP A 174 -17.39 25.52 -4.86
CA ASP A 174 -18.10 26.76 -4.56
C ASP A 174 -17.50 27.46 -3.33
N MET A 175 -16.58 26.80 -2.61
CA MET A 175 -15.81 27.37 -1.52
C MET A 175 -14.54 28.03 -2.07
N ALA A 176 -14.63 29.33 -2.38
CA ALA A 176 -13.53 30.09 -2.99
C ALA A 176 -12.28 30.19 -2.11
N ASP A 177 -12.43 30.20 -0.78
CA ASP A 177 -11.34 30.37 0.18
C ASP A 177 -10.85 29.05 0.80
N LYS A 178 -11.22 27.89 0.23
CA LYS A 178 -10.91 26.56 0.80
C LYS A 178 -9.43 26.33 1.06
N GLU A 179 -8.54 26.89 0.24
CA GLU A 179 -7.10 26.74 0.45
C GLU A 179 -6.66 27.47 1.72
N GLN A 180 -7.05 28.73 1.89
CA GLN A 180 -6.66 29.57 3.02
C GLN A 180 -7.42 29.22 4.30
N ALA A 181 -8.69 28.84 4.20
CA ALA A 181 -9.55 28.56 5.34
C ALA A 181 -9.49 27.10 5.81
N VAL A 182 -9.08 26.16 4.96
CA VAL A 182 -9.10 24.72 5.27
C VAL A 182 -7.74 24.07 5.05
N TYR A 183 -7.22 24.07 3.81
CA TYR A 183 -6.08 23.22 3.47
C TYR A 183 -4.79 23.66 4.14
N ILE A 184 -4.42 24.94 4.04
CA ILE A 184 -3.18 25.48 4.60
C ILE A 184 -3.20 25.38 6.13
N PRO A 185 -4.25 25.81 6.87
CA PRO A 185 -4.27 25.65 8.32
C PRO A 185 -4.21 24.19 8.76
N LEU A 186 -4.92 23.28 8.09
CA LEU A 186 -4.93 21.86 8.45
C LEU A 186 -3.58 21.19 8.19
N LEU A 187 -2.94 21.47 7.06
CA LEU A 187 -1.59 20.98 6.75
C LEU A 187 -0.56 21.54 7.72
N SER A 188 -0.67 22.81 8.11
CA SER A 188 0.22 23.44 9.08
C SER A 188 0.08 22.81 10.47
N ALA A 189 -1.15 22.54 10.92
CA ALA A 189 -1.41 21.84 12.18
C ALA A 189 -0.88 20.39 12.14
N PHE A 190 -1.09 19.68 11.04
CA PHE A 190 -0.55 18.33 10.83
C PHE A 190 0.98 18.31 10.88
N MET A 191 1.66 19.21 10.15
CA MET A 191 3.11 19.29 10.15
C MET A 191 3.67 19.65 11.53
N SER A 192 3.07 20.63 12.20
CA SER A 192 3.48 21.05 13.55
C SER A 192 3.34 19.92 14.57
N GLU A 193 2.25 19.16 14.50
CA GLU A 193 2.04 17.99 15.36
C GLU A 193 3.03 16.87 15.05
N LEU A 194 3.30 16.58 13.78
CA LEU A 194 4.28 15.57 13.41
C LEU A 194 5.70 15.94 13.89
N VAL A 195 6.08 17.22 13.83
CA VAL A 195 7.35 17.72 14.39
C VAL A 195 7.38 17.57 15.91
N ARG A 196 6.30 17.95 16.61
CA ARG A 196 6.18 17.79 18.07
C ARG A 196 6.34 16.33 18.49
N LEU A 197 5.58 15.41 17.87
CA LEU A 197 5.69 13.98 18.13
C LEU A 197 7.10 13.45 17.85
N THR A 198 7.78 13.95 16.81
CA THR A 198 9.15 13.56 16.47
C THR A 198 10.16 14.05 17.51
N ASN A 199 10.02 15.29 18.00
CA ASN A 199 10.88 15.86 19.03
C ASN A 199 10.70 15.15 20.37
N ASP A 200 9.46 14.81 20.72
CA ASP A 200 9.13 14.10 21.97
C ASP A 200 9.53 12.61 21.92
N ASN A 201 9.71 12.05 20.71
CA ASN A 201 10.04 10.64 20.49
C ASN A 201 11.18 10.48 19.46
N PRO A 202 12.42 10.93 19.76
CA PRO A 202 13.52 10.91 18.81
C PRO A 202 13.81 9.49 18.29
N GLY A 203 13.99 9.36 16.97
CA GLY A 203 14.31 8.08 16.32
C GLY A 203 13.13 7.14 16.09
N ILE A 204 11.92 7.46 16.56
CA ILE A 204 10.77 6.54 16.53
C ILE A 204 9.77 6.90 15.41
N VAL A 205 9.39 8.18 15.31
CA VAL A 205 8.29 8.62 14.44
C VAL A 205 8.51 8.31 12.95
N PRO A 206 9.70 8.55 12.36
CA PRO A 206 9.92 8.28 10.92
C PRO A 206 9.68 6.83 10.53
N ALA A 207 10.23 5.88 11.30
CA ALA A 207 10.08 4.45 11.03
C ALA A 207 8.61 4.01 11.14
N ARG A 208 7.92 4.39 12.23
CA ARG A 208 6.51 4.01 12.44
C ARG A 208 5.58 4.60 11.39
N LEU A 209 5.86 5.83 10.94
CA LEU A 209 5.10 6.45 9.87
C LEU A 209 5.24 5.63 8.57
N LEU A 210 6.46 5.24 8.19
CA LEU A 210 6.64 4.39 7.01
C LEU A 210 6.01 3.01 7.17
N GLU A 211 6.12 2.36 8.32
CA GLU A 211 5.45 1.08 8.59
C GLU A 211 3.93 1.21 8.43
N TYR A 212 3.34 2.30 8.91
CA TYR A 212 1.91 2.54 8.72
C TYR A 212 1.52 2.77 7.26
N LEU A 213 2.36 3.48 6.49
CA LEU A 213 2.08 3.81 5.08
C LEU A 213 2.32 2.65 4.12
N LEU A 214 3.39 1.88 4.34
CA LEU A 214 3.85 0.81 3.47
C LEU A 214 3.34 -0.57 3.89
N GLY A 215 3.11 -0.77 5.19
CA GLY A 215 2.82 -2.07 5.79
C GLY A 215 3.82 -2.40 6.90
N ARG A 216 3.34 -3.08 7.95
CA ARG A 216 4.12 -3.45 9.15
C ARG A 216 4.87 -4.77 9.04
N LYS A 217 4.76 -5.44 7.90
CA LYS A 217 5.37 -6.75 7.63
C LYS A 217 6.12 -6.64 6.32
N ASP A 218 7.19 -7.41 6.18
CA ASP A 218 7.88 -7.51 4.91
C ASP A 218 7.00 -8.23 3.89
N PHE A 219 7.02 -7.75 2.64
CA PHE A 219 6.24 -8.33 1.57
C PHE A 219 6.83 -8.07 0.19
N TYR A 220 6.39 -8.84 -0.79
CA TYR A 220 6.59 -8.54 -2.20
C TYR A 220 5.38 -7.82 -2.77
N LYS A 221 5.58 -6.83 -3.62
CA LYS A 221 4.50 -6.20 -4.37
C LYS A 221 4.57 -6.63 -5.83
N ILE A 222 3.51 -7.24 -6.34
CA ILE A 222 3.33 -7.60 -7.74
C ILE A 222 2.36 -6.60 -8.38
N ILE A 223 2.81 -5.90 -9.41
CA ILE A 223 2.04 -4.88 -10.12
C ILE A 223 1.93 -5.27 -11.59
N SER A 224 0.70 -5.51 -12.08
CA SER A 224 0.45 -5.63 -13.52
C SER A 224 0.42 -4.26 -14.16
N ASN A 225 1.08 -4.12 -15.31
CA ASN A 225 0.87 -3.03 -16.26
C ASN A 225 0.53 -3.62 -17.63
N ASP A 226 -0.76 -3.77 -17.89
CA ASP A 226 -1.23 -4.47 -19.09
C ASP A 226 -0.91 -3.68 -20.36
N SER A 227 -0.94 -2.36 -20.27
CA SER A 227 -0.69 -1.46 -21.40
C SER A 227 0.72 -1.61 -21.96
N SER A 228 1.71 -1.88 -21.10
CA SER A 228 3.09 -2.12 -21.50
C SER A 228 3.47 -3.61 -21.53
N ARG A 229 2.58 -4.51 -21.11
CA ARG A 229 2.81 -5.95 -20.94
C ARG A 229 4.02 -6.26 -20.07
N PHE A 230 4.12 -5.57 -18.93
CA PHE A 230 5.11 -5.85 -17.91
C PHE A 230 4.46 -6.14 -16.57
N THR A 231 5.09 -7.03 -15.81
CA THR A 231 4.81 -7.24 -14.39
C THR A 231 6.00 -6.74 -13.59
N THR A 232 5.77 -5.83 -12.65
CA THR A 232 6.80 -5.34 -11.74
C THR A 232 6.71 -6.06 -10.41
N LEU A 233 7.83 -6.63 -9.97
CA LEU A 233 8.03 -7.20 -8.63
C LEU A 233 8.90 -6.25 -7.81
N GLN A 234 8.37 -5.75 -6.69
CA GLN A 234 9.12 -4.94 -5.72
C GLN A 234 9.27 -5.70 -4.40
N CYS A 235 10.42 -5.59 -3.76
CA CYS A 235 10.68 -6.21 -2.46
C CYS A 235 10.71 -5.15 -1.35
N PHE A 236 9.73 -5.20 -0.44
CA PHE A 236 9.66 -4.39 0.76
C PHE A 236 10.23 -5.20 1.93
N ASN A 237 11.55 -5.38 1.94
CA ASN A 237 12.28 -6.11 2.99
C ASN A 237 12.74 -5.15 4.09
N LEU A 238 11.80 -4.68 4.92
CA LEU A 238 12.00 -3.65 5.94
C LEU A 238 12.65 -4.24 7.22
N HIS A 239 12.39 -5.52 7.50
CA HIS A 239 12.84 -6.21 8.72
C HIS A 239 13.79 -7.38 8.43
N GLY A 240 14.05 -7.71 7.16
CA GLY A 240 15.02 -8.73 6.78
C GLY A 240 14.45 -10.14 6.75
N THR A 241 13.12 -10.32 6.65
CA THR A 241 12.50 -11.65 6.66
C THR A 241 12.30 -12.25 5.27
N LEU A 242 12.63 -11.52 4.21
CA LEU A 242 12.52 -11.98 2.81
C LEU A 242 13.88 -12.35 2.21
N ASN A 243 13.82 -13.00 1.05
CA ASN A 243 14.95 -13.45 0.24
C ASN A 243 15.85 -14.42 1.01
N MET A 244 15.23 -15.35 1.73
CA MET A 244 15.94 -16.34 2.53
C MET A 244 16.31 -17.57 1.71
N ALA A 245 17.52 -18.09 1.91
CA ALA A 245 17.94 -19.35 1.32
C ALA A 245 17.08 -20.52 1.80
N SER A 246 16.82 -21.49 0.93
CA SER A 246 16.35 -22.81 1.33
C SER A 246 17.52 -23.63 1.90
N SER A 247 17.27 -24.86 2.36
CA SER A 247 18.33 -25.77 2.78
C SER A 247 19.24 -26.21 1.63
N THR A 248 18.74 -26.16 0.39
CA THR A 248 19.41 -26.70 -0.80
C THR A 248 19.78 -25.65 -1.84
N GLN A 249 19.19 -24.45 -1.80
CA GLN A 249 19.30 -23.45 -2.86
C GLN A 249 19.36 -22.03 -2.29
N GLN A 250 20.25 -21.23 -2.86
CA GLN A 250 20.31 -19.78 -2.64
C GLN A 250 19.33 -19.07 -3.58
N PRO A 251 18.77 -17.91 -3.20
CA PRO A 251 18.03 -17.08 -4.13
C PRO A 251 18.86 -16.74 -5.36
N SER A 252 18.25 -16.73 -6.54
CA SER A 252 18.93 -16.41 -7.81
C SER A 252 19.56 -15.02 -7.81
N LEU A 253 18.98 -14.10 -7.01
CA LEU A 253 19.54 -12.80 -6.72
C LEU A 253 19.41 -12.50 -5.24
N ARG A 254 20.48 -11.97 -4.65
CA ARG A 254 20.48 -11.47 -3.28
C ARG A 254 19.90 -10.06 -3.23
N VAL A 255 18.76 -9.92 -2.57
CA VAL A 255 18.09 -8.66 -2.29
C VAL A 255 18.55 -8.16 -0.92
N ARG A 256 19.00 -6.90 -0.85
CA ARG A 256 19.36 -6.28 0.43
C ARG A 256 18.10 -5.80 1.14
N GLY A 257 18.15 -5.82 2.47
CA GLY A 257 17.15 -5.13 3.28
C GLY A 257 17.16 -3.63 3.00
N VAL A 258 16.04 -2.99 3.31
CA VAL A 258 15.87 -1.55 3.18
C VAL A 258 16.06 -0.91 4.55
N GLU A 259 16.89 0.12 4.64
CA GLU A 259 17.16 0.79 5.92
C GLU A 259 16.00 1.73 6.26
N MET A 260 15.34 1.51 7.40
CA MET A 260 14.25 2.36 7.87
C MET A 260 14.77 3.72 8.34
N PRO A 261 14.01 4.81 8.18
CA PRO A 261 14.42 6.13 8.57
C PRO A 261 14.32 6.31 10.09
N SER A 262 15.21 7.13 10.63
CA SER A 262 15.22 7.54 12.04
C SER A 262 15.08 9.05 12.21
N LYS A 263 15.23 9.83 11.13
CA LYS A 263 15.27 11.31 11.17
C LYS A 263 14.44 11.93 10.06
N ILE A 264 13.74 13.01 10.40
CA ILE A 264 13.14 13.92 9.43
C ILE A 264 14.17 14.99 9.11
N TYR A 265 14.51 15.16 7.83
CA TYR A 265 15.37 16.25 7.36
C TYR A 265 14.58 17.45 6.88
N HIS A 266 13.40 17.22 6.30
CA HIS A 266 12.56 18.27 5.76
C HIS A 266 11.09 17.87 5.87
N LEU A 267 10.26 18.80 6.36
CA LEU A 267 8.81 18.69 6.34
C LEU A 267 8.25 20.08 6.07
N ASP A 268 7.81 20.31 4.84
CA ASP A 268 7.28 21.61 4.42
C ASP A 268 6.33 21.43 3.24
N TYR A 269 5.71 22.51 2.77
CA TYR A 269 4.95 22.54 1.54
C TYR A 269 5.84 22.18 0.35
N LYS A 270 5.32 21.29 -0.51
CA LYS A 270 6.02 20.88 -1.73
C LYS A 270 6.20 22.08 -2.66
N ASP A 271 7.40 22.32 -3.16
CA ASP A 271 7.63 23.32 -4.21
C ASP A 271 6.97 22.90 -5.53
N VAL A 272 6.24 23.84 -6.13
CA VAL A 272 5.63 23.69 -7.45
C VAL A 272 6.02 24.91 -8.29
N ARG A 273 7.08 24.76 -9.08
CA ARG A 273 7.61 25.80 -10.00
C ARG A 273 8.06 27.07 -9.26
N GLY A 274 8.74 26.92 -8.12
CA GLY A 274 9.27 28.03 -7.33
C GLY A 274 8.26 28.66 -6.36
N ALA A 275 7.12 28.02 -6.13
CA ALA A 275 6.10 28.46 -5.18
C ALA A 275 5.62 27.29 -4.31
N PRO A 276 5.30 27.51 -3.02
CA PRO A 276 4.73 26.47 -2.16
C PRO A 276 3.36 25.98 -2.67
N SER A 277 3.17 24.66 -2.68
CA SER A 277 1.85 24.06 -2.90
C SER A 277 0.88 24.48 -1.79
N LEU A 278 -0.38 24.71 -2.13
CA LEU A 278 -1.43 25.01 -1.13
C LEU A 278 -2.16 23.75 -0.62
N THR A 279 -1.82 22.57 -1.18
CA THR A 279 -2.53 21.31 -0.92
C THR A 279 -1.61 20.14 -0.60
N THR A 280 -0.30 20.29 -0.82
CA THR A 280 0.66 19.18 -0.75
C THR A 280 1.84 19.55 0.14
N VAL A 281 2.10 18.71 1.13
CA VAL A 281 3.34 18.76 1.92
C VAL A 281 4.26 17.63 1.52
N GLN A 282 5.57 17.86 1.64
CA GLN A 282 6.62 16.91 1.36
C GLN A 282 7.41 16.62 2.64
N LEU A 283 7.53 15.35 2.96
CA LEU A 283 8.36 14.82 4.02
C LEU A 283 9.59 14.14 3.39
N VAL A 284 10.79 14.58 3.78
CA VAL A 284 12.07 13.95 3.42
C VAL A 284 12.75 13.48 4.69
N MET A 285 13.18 12.23 4.69
CA MET A 285 13.80 11.55 5.82
C MET A 285 15.20 11.06 5.44
N ASP A 286 15.94 10.58 6.41
CA ASP A 286 17.18 9.84 6.17
C ASP A 286 16.94 8.58 5.33
N ASN A 287 18.04 7.98 4.87
CA ASN A 287 18.05 6.79 4.02
C ASN A 287 17.32 6.97 2.67
N ASN A 288 17.18 8.21 2.18
CA ASN A 288 16.56 8.58 0.89
C ASN A 288 15.04 8.33 0.82
N TRP A 289 14.37 8.22 1.96
CA TRP A 289 12.92 8.16 1.99
C TRP A 289 12.30 9.53 1.78
N ALA A 290 11.32 9.63 0.87
CA ALA A 290 10.50 10.82 0.74
C ALA A 290 9.05 10.48 0.43
N VAL A 291 8.14 11.18 1.08
CA VAL A 291 6.69 10.99 0.96
C VAL A 291 6.02 12.33 0.77
N THR A 292 5.02 12.42 -0.11
CA THR A 292 4.16 13.60 -0.20
C THR A 292 2.76 13.29 0.30
N PHE A 293 2.17 14.22 1.03
CA PHE A 293 0.78 14.17 1.49
C PHE A 293 -0.01 15.28 0.82
N ARG A 294 -0.87 14.92 -0.14
CA ARG A 294 -1.75 15.86 -0.84
C ARG A 294 -3.17 15.75 -0.32
N ILE A 295 -3.78 16.84 0.12
CA ILE A 295 -5.22 16.87 0.42
C ILE A 295 -5.99 16.53 -0.86
N HIS A 296 -6.86 15.53 -0.76
CA HIS A 296 -7.71 15.06 -1.84
C HIS A 296 -9.16 14.92 -1.38
N ASN A 297 -10.06 15.60 -2.08
CA ASN A 297 -11.50 15.49 -1.84
C ASN A 297 -12.10 14.50 -2.83
N ALA A 298 -12.40 13.29 -2.35
CA ALA A 298 -13.03 12.26 -3.17
C ALA A 298 -14.53 12.56 -3.46
N SER A 299 -15.18 13.33 -2.58
CA SER A 299 -16.56 13.78 -2.77
C SER A 299 -16.60 15.14 -3.45
N THR A 300 -17.59 15.36 -4.31
CA THR A 300 -17.90 16.70 -4.86
C THR A 300 -18.41 17.64 -3.75
N MET A 301 -19.11 17.09 -2.76
CA MET A 301 -19.69 17.82 -1.64
C MET A 301 -18.68 17.98 -0.51
N VAL A 302 -18.81 19.07 0.24
CA VAL A 302 -17.99 19.31 1.44
C VAL A 302 -18.23 18.21 2.47
N GLU A 303 -17.14 17.64 2.96
CA GLU A 303 -17.13 16.60 3.99
C GLU A 303 -16.23 17.03 5.14
N ALA A 304 -16.63 16.74 6.37
CA ALA A 304 -15.83 17.02 7.56
C ALA A 304 -14.77 15.94 7.86
N SER A 305 -14.16 15.42 6.80
CA SER A 305 -13.02 14.51 6.83
C SER A 305 -12.27 14.63 5.51
N LEU A 306 -10.99 14.99 5.59
CA LEU A 306 -10.14 15.13 4.40
C LEU A 306 -9.25 13.90 4.25
N LYS A 307 -9.15 13.39 3.01
CA LYS A 307 -8.24 12.30 2.68
C LYS A 307 -6.90 12.88 2.23
N PHE A 308 -5.84 12.14 2.51
CA PHE A 308 -4.59 12.29 1.81
C PHE A 308 -4.53 11.36 0.60
N ASP A 309 -4.10 11.91 -0.52
CA ASP A 309 -3.44 11.17 -1.58
C ASP A 309 -1.93 11.19 -1.28
N ILE A 310 -1.43 10.02 -0.85
CA ILE A 310 -0.06 9.86 -0.39
C ILE A 310 0.75 9.23 -1.51
N GLN A 311 1.96 9.75 -1.75
CA GLN A 311 2.87 9.18 -2.75
C GLN A 311 4.26 9.04 -2.16
N LEU A 312 4.89 7.90 -2.46
CA LEU A 312 6.28 7.65 -2.17
C LEU A 312 7.11 8.26 -3.31
N THR A 313 7.75 9.39 -3.04
CA THR A 313 8.53 10.16 -4.03
C THR A 313 10.03 9.92 -3.92
N GLY A 314 10.48 9.29 -2.83
CA GLY A 314 11.86 8.85 -2.63
C GLY A 314 11.87 7.49 -1.95
N VAL A 315 12.63 6.57 -2.51
CA VAL A 315 12.89 5.24 -1.95
C VAL A 315 14.39 5.00 -1.91
N PRO A 316 14.87 4.20 -0.94
CA PRO A 316 16.28 3.81 -0.90
C PRO A 316 16.65 3.05 -2.17
N SER A 317 17.82 3.33 -2.74
CA SER A 317 18.31 2.65 -3.95
C SER A 317 18.56 1.15 -3.75
N SER A 318 18.64 0.69 -2.50
CA SER A 318 18.72 -0.72 -2.14
C SER A 318 17.39 -1.46 -2.27
N MET A 319 16.25 -0.75 -2.38
CA MET A 319 14.95 -1.37 -2.59
C MET A 319 14.92 -2.05 -3.96
N PHE A 320 14.78 -3.37 -3.94
CA PHE A 320 14.75 -4.17 -5.16
C PHE A 320 13.44 -3.96 -5.93
N SER A 321 13.56 -3.74 -7.24
CA SER A 321 12.46 -3.67 -8.19
C SER A 321 12.91 -4.28 -9.52
N ASN A 322 12.14 -5.23 -10.04
CA ASN A 322 12.38 -5.84 -11.35
C ASN A 322 11.10 -5.86 -12.17
N SER A 323 11.20 -5.58 -13.47
CA SER A 323 10.07 -5.65 -14.40
C SER A 323 10.32 -6.73 -15.43
N VAL A 324 9.37 -7.64 -15.58
CA VAL A 324 9.44 -8.76 -16.53
C VAL A 324 8.33 -8.64 -17.56
N SER A 325 8.66 -8.86 -18.83
CA SER A 325 7.71 -8.81 -19.96
C SER A 325 6.93 -10.11 -20.08
N TRP A 326 5.72 -10.06 -20.65
CA TRP A 326 4.88 -11.23 -20.91
C TRP A 326 3.99 -11.11 -22.16
#